data_AF-A0A0J9TIL3-F1
#
_entry.id   AF-A0A0J9TIL3-F1
#
_cell.length_a   1.000
_cell.length_b   1.000
_cell.length_c   1.000
_cell.angle_alpha   90.00
_cell.angle_beta   90.00
_cell.angle_gamma   90.00
#
_symmetry.space_group_name_H-M   'P 1'
#
loop_
_entity.id
_entity.type
_entity.pdbx_description
1 polymer ?
#
loop_
_entity_poly.entity_id
_entity_poly.type
_entity_poly.pdbx_seq_one_letter_code
_entity_poly.pdbx_strand_id
1 'polypeptide(L)'
;MDAQLNDETVQVDDEDNEDQLNEMAGRINEEWTAAYRNMLKKYVEFREENNMNETWSREIWYKIWHKYLFTMWDKIETLIMDDTFTLDMKEHYSSVHINQLKNDFKLFLEIAKSEWGRRNESEFVNELS
;
A
#
# COMPACT_ATOMS: atom_id res chain seq x y z
N MET A 1 45.84 41.08 13.43
CA MET A 1 45.78 40.85 11.98
C MET A 1 45.21 39.46 11.79
N ASP A 2 43.94 39.48 11.43
CA ASP A 2 43.21 38.57 10.55
C ASP A 2 42.94 37.14 11.03
N ALA A 3 41.80 37.03 11.69
CA ALA A 3 40.91 35.89 11.60
C ALA A 3 40.38 35.77 10.17
N GLN A 4 40.45 34.58 9.58
CA GLN A 4 39.54 34.12 8.53
C GLN A 4 39.71 32.60 8.36
N LEU A 5 38.96 31.84 9.17
CA LEU A 5 38.54 30.50 8.79
C LEU A 5 37.27 30.69 7.97
N ASN A 6 37.40 30.54 6.65
CA ASN A 6 36.29 30.65 5.72
C ASN A 6 35.42 29.39 5.86
N ASP A 7 34.33 29.56 6.59
CA ASP A 7 33.24 28.63 6.77
C ASP A 7 32.33 28.71 5.54
N GLU A 8 32.70 28.00 4.47
CA GLU A 8 31.87 27.82 3.28
C GLU A 8 31.84 26.33 2.93
N THR A 9 31.04 25.52 3.64
CA THR A 9 30.79 24.12 3.25
C THR A 9 29.44 23.53 3.69
N VAL A 10 28.42 24.33 4.05
CA VAL A 10 27.19 23.77 4.68
C VAL A 10 25.88 24.14 3.96
N GLN A 11 25.86 24.23 2.62
CA GLN A 11 24.58 24.44 1.90
C GLN A 11 24.34 23.54 0.68
N VAL A 12 25.37 22.88 0.14
CA VAL A 12 25.22 22.01 -1.04
C VAL A 12 24.71 20.61 -0.66
N ASP A 13 25.06 20.13 0.54
CA ASP A 13 24.72 18.77 1.00
C ASP A 13 23.23 18.60 1.34
N ASP A 14 22.54 19.67 1.76
CA ASP A 14 21.14 19.59 2.20
C ASP A 14 20.15 19.58 1.02
N GLU A 15 20.38 20.41 -0.02
CA GLU A 15 19.55 20.41 -1.24
C GLU A 15 19.69 19.09 -2.02
N ASP A 16 20.91 18.57 -2.16
CA ASP A 16 21.17 17.29 -2.83
C ASP A 16 20.54 16.10 -2.08
N ASN A 17 20.46 16.16 -0.74
CA ASN A 17 19.81 15.14 0.08
C ASN A 17 18.27 15.20 -0.03
N GLU A 18 17.69 16.39 -0.08
CA GLU A 18 16.24 16.57 -0.25
C GLU A 18 15.78 16.09 -1.62
N ASP A 19 16.53 16.39 -2.68
CA ASP A 19 16.23 15.93 -4.04
C ASP A 19 16.28 14.39 -4.15
N GLN A 20 17.28 13.75 -3.54
CA GLN A 20 17.39 12.29 -3.51
C GLN A 20 16.24 11.63 -2.73
N LEU A 21 15.83 12.22 -1.60
CA LEU A 21 14.69 11.76 -0.82
C LEU A 21 13.39 11.86 -1.63
N ASN A 22 13.19 12.99 -2.32
CA ASN A 22 12.01 13.22 -3.17
C ASN A 22 11.96 12.24 -4.34
N GLU A 23 13.10 11.98 -5.01
CA GLU A 23 13.17 11.02 -6.09
C GLU A 23 12.83 9.60 -5.60
N MET A 24 13.41 9.18 -4.48
CA MET A 24 13.14 7.88 -3.85
C MET A 24 11.66 7.75 -3.44
N ALA A 25 11.09 8.76 -2.80
CA ALA A 25 9.68 8.77 -2.43
C ALA A 25 8.77 8.69 -3.67
N GLY A 26 9.16 9.37 -4.76
CA GLY A 26 8.51 9.27 -6.07
C GLY A 26 8.45 7.82 -6.58
N ARG A 27 9.60 7.13 -6.60
CA ARG A 27 9.68 5.71 -7.02
C ARG A 27 8.80 4.80 -6.17
N ILE A 28 8.83 4.98 -4.84
CA ILE A 28 8.01 4.19 -3.91
C ILE A 28 6.50 4.42 -4.17
N ASN A 29 6.10 5.66 -4.41
CA ASN A 29 4.71 6.00 -4.71
C ASN A 29 4.24 5.42 -6.06
N GLU A 30 5.12 5.38 -7.07
CA GLU A 30 4.84 4.71 -8.35
C GLU A 30 4.65 3.20 -8.17
N GLU A 31 5.53 2.55 -7.41
CA GLU A 31 5.42 1.11 -7.12
C GLU A 31 4.13 0.80 -6.35
N TRP A 32 3.82 1.59 -5.32
CA TRP A 32 2.57 1.50 -4.56
C TRP A 32 1.34 1.64 -5.46
N THR A 33 1.32 2.67 -6.31
CA THR A 33 0.23 2.94 -7.24
C THR A 33 0.04 1.80 -8.25
N ALA A 34 1.15 1.26 -8.77
CA ALA A 34 1.12 0.10 -9.67
C ALA A 34 0.56 -1.14 -8.96
N ALA A 35 1.01 -1.41 -7.73
CA ALA A 35 0.49 -2.51 -6.92
C ALA A 35 -1.02 -2.37 -6.67
N TYR A 36 -1.47 -1.19 -6.24
CA TYR A 36 -2.88 -0.89 -6.01
C TYR A 36 -3.74 -1.15 -7.26
N ARG A 37 -3.35 -0.58 -8.40
CA ARG A 37 -4.08 -0.74 -9.67
C ARG A 37 -4.17 -2.19 -10.09
N ASN A 38 -3.08 -2.94 -9.96
CA ASN A 38 -3.04 -4.37 -10.28
C ASN A 38 -3.99 -5.18 -9.39
N MET A 39 -4.04 -4.88 -8.09
CA MET A 39 -4.93 -5.57 -7.15
C MET A 39 -6.39 -5.21 -7.39
N LEU A 40 -6.70 -3.93 -7.67
CA LEU A 40 -8.05 -3.51 -8.03
C LEU A 40 -8.55 -4.22 -9.27
N LYS A 41 -7.73 -4.29 -10.33
CA LYS A 41 -8.06 -5.02 -11.55
C LYS A 41 -8.38 -6.49 -11.26
N LYS A 42 -7.49 -7.18 -10.53
CA LYS A 42 -7.68 -8.58 -10.14
C LYS A 42 -8.93 -8.80 -9.31
N TYR A 43 -9.28 -7.85 -8.43
CA TYR A 43 -10.48 -7.97 -7.62
C TYR A 43 -11.76 -7.84 -8.46
N VAL A 44 -11.75 -6.96 -9.47
CA VAL A 44 -12.86 -6.82 -10.42
C VAL A 44 -13.05 -8.10 -11.23
N GLU A 45 -11.97 -8.71 -11.72
CA GLU A 45 -12.02 -10.00 -12.42
C GLU A 45 -12.54 -11.11 -11.49
N PHE A 46 -11.98 -11.20 -10.27
CA PHE A 46 -12.37 -12.19 -9.27
C PHE A 46 -13.85 -12.13 -8.89
N ARG A 47 -14.43 -10.94 -8.69
CA ARG A 47 -15.85 -10.80 -8.32
C ARG A 47 -16.77 -11.24 -9.46
N GLU A 48 -16.38 -11.00 -10.71
CA GLU A 48 -17.14 -11.41 -11.90
C GLU A 48 -17.13 -12.94 -12.04
N GLU A 49 -15.96 -13.56 -11.91
CA GLU A 49 -15.79 -15.02 -11.95
C GLU A 49 -16.58 -15.76 -10.86
N ASN A 50 -16.79 -15.12 -9.70
CA ASN A 50 -17.49 -15.72 -8.55
C ASN A 50 -18.95 -15.22 -8.44
N ASN A 51 -19.48 -14.53 -9.44
CA ASN A 51 -20.85 -13.99 -9.48
C ASN A 51 -21.21 -13.18 -8.22
N MET A 52 -20.27 -12.40 -7.71
CA MET A 52 -20.48 -11.60 -6.50
C MET A 52 -21.28 -10.35 -6.83
N ASN A 53 -22.25 -10.01 -5.97
CA ASN A 53 -23.02 -8.78 -6.11
C ASN A 53 -22.09 -7.55 -6.07
N GLU A 54 -22.30 -6.60 -7.00
CA GLU A 54 -21.45 -5.41 -7.12
C GLU A 54 -21.42 -4.57 -5.84
N THR A 55 -22.58 -4.31 -5.23
CA THR A 55 -22.69 -3.46 -4.03
C THR A 55 -21.94 -4.10 -2.87
N TRP A 56 -22.18 -5.39 -2.64
CA TRP A 56 -21.50 -6.14 -1.58
C TRP A 56 -19.98 -6.22 -1.81
N SER A 57 -19.54 -6.51 -3.03
CA SER A 57 -18.11 -6.57 -3.36
C SER A 57 -17.41 -5.23 -3.10
N ARG A 58 -18.07 -4.12 -3.45
CA ARG A 58 -17.55 -2.78 -3.18
C ARG A 58 -17.40 -2.54 -1.69
N GLU A 59 -18.40 -2.94 -0.88
CA GLU A 59 -18.31 -2.82 0.58
C GLU A 59 -17.16 -3.62 1.18
N ILE A 60 -16.98 -4.88 0.75
CA ILE A 60 -15.90 -5.75 1.24
C ILE A 60 -14.53 -5.20 0.88
N TRP A 61 -14.37 -4.70 -0.35
CA TRP A 61 -13.17 -3.98 -0.76
C TRP A 61 -12.88 -2.80 0.18
N TYR A 62 -13.86 -1.92 0.42
CA TYR A 62 -13.64 -0.75 1.26
C TYR A 62 -13.39 -1.09 2.73
N LYS A 63 -14.22 -1.96 3.32
CA LYS A 63 -14.20 -2.27 4.76
C LYS A 63 -12.94 -3.02 5.17
N ILE A 64 -12.43 -3.91 4.32
CA ILE A 64 -11.30 -4.78 4.63
C ILE A 64 -10.06 -4.32 3.90
N TRP A 65 -10.08 -4.39 2.56
CA TRP A 65 -8.86 -4.24 1.77
C TRP A 65 -8.36 -2.79 1.72
N HIS A 66 -9.22 -1.83 1.40
CA HIS A 66 -8.86 -0.42 1.32
C HIS A 66 -8.38 0.12 2.67
N LYS A 67 -9.04 -0.28 3.77
CA LYS A 67 -8.61 0.09 5.13
C LYS A 67 -7.23 -0.50 5.48
N TYR A 68 -6.98 -1.74 5.07
CA TYR A 68 -5.67 -2.37 5.23
C TYR A 68 -4.59 -1.63 4.45
N LEU A 69 -4.86 -1.31 3.17
CA LEU A 69 -3.95 -0.54 2.33
C LEU A 69 -3.62 0.82 2.94
N PHE A 70 -4.62 1.55 3.45
CA PHE A 70 -4.37 2.83 4.11
C PHE A 70 -3.41 2.69 5.30
N THR A 71 -3.57 1.64 6.10
CA THR A 71 -2.67 1.34 7.23
C THR A 71 -1.25 0.99 6.77
N MET A 72 -1.12 0.31 5.63
CA MET A 72 0.18 -0.04 5.07
C MET A 72 0.88 1.17 4.43
N TRP A 73 0.13 2.07 3.81
CA TRP A 73 0.67 3.32 3.28
C TRP A 73 1.18 4.23 4.40
N ASP A 74 0.42 4.39 5.48
CA ASP A 74 0.82 5.17 6.66
C ASP A 74 2.15 4.67 7.27
N LYS A 75 2.36 3.35 7.29
CA LYS A 75 3.65 2.75 7.71
C LYS A 75 4.80 3.09 6.76
N ILE A 76 4.55 3.06 5.45
CA ILE A 76 5.55 3.40 4.44
C ILE A 76 5.90 4.90 4.52
N GLU A 77 4.91 5.78 4.66
CA GLU A 77 5.14 7.21 4.85
C GLU A 77 5.93 7.48 6.13
N THR A 78 5.56 6.83 7.24
CA THR A 78 6.29 6.95 8.51
C THR A 78 7.75 6.53 8.36
N LEU A 79 8.00 5.42 7.66
CA LEU A 79 9.34 4.93 7.35
C LEU A 79 10.14 5.92 6.47
N ILE A 80 9.51 6.48 5.44
CA ILE A 80 10.15 7.46 4.55
C ILE A 80 10.55 8.72 5.32
N MET A 81 9.76 9.15 6.30
CA MET A 81 10.01 10.34 7.10
C MET A 81 10.93 10.11 8.31
N ASP A 82 11.35 8.87 8.56
CA ASP A 82 12.17 8.53 9.73
C ASP A 82 13.67 8.76 9.42
N ASP A 83 14.25 9.79 10.04
CA ASP A 83 15.65 10.19 9.85
C ASP A 83 16.68 9.20 10.43
N THR A 84 16.24 8.16 11.14
CA THR A 84 17.14 7.09 11.62
C THR A 84 17.50 6.09 10.54
N PHE A 85 16.79 6.08 9.41
CA PHE A 85 17.05 5.19 8.26
C PHE A 85 17.78 5.91 7.13
N THR A 86 18.72 5.20 6.49
CA THR A 86 19.32 5.66 5.23
C THR A 86 18.32 5.56 4.08
N LEU A 87 18.56 6.27 2.97
CA LEU A 87 17.74 6.16 1.76
C LEU A 87 17.60 4.70 1.29
N ASP A 88 18.69 3.94 1.23
CA ASP A 88 18.67 2.52 0.86
C ASP A 88 17.76 1.68 1.79
N MET A 89 17.79 1.96 3.09
CA MET A 89 16.93 1.26 4.05
C MET A 89 15.46 1.63 3.85
N LYS A 90 15.16 2.91 3.63
CA LYS A 90 13.80 3.41 3.36
C LYS A 90 13.24 2.76 2.09
N GLU A 91 14.01 2.72 1.00
CA GLU A 91 13.62 2.06 -0.25
C GLU A 91 13.42 0.55 -0.05
N HIS A 92 14.37 -0.11 0.61
CA HIS A 92 14.30 -1.55 0.89
C HIS A 92 13.04 -1.94 1.68
N TYR A 93 12.81 -1.31 2.84
CA TYR A 93 11.69 -1.66 3.72
C TYR A 93 10.34 -1.25 3.11
N SER A 94 10.29 -0.17 2.34
CA SER A 94 9.09 0.21 1.57
C SER A 94 8.74 -0.87 0.54
N SER A 95 9.73 -1.34 -0.22
CA SER A 95 9.52 -2.43 -1.20
C SER A 95 9.13 -3.74 -0.51
N VAL A 96 9.67 -4.05 0.68
CA VAL A 96 9.23 -5.21 1.47
C VAL A 96 7.74 -5.10 1.83
N HIS A 97 7.28 -3.94 2.30
CA HIS A 97 5.87 -3.72 2.60
C HIS A 97 4.98 -3.84 1.36
N ILE A 98 5.37 -3.25 0.23
CA ILE A 98 4.62 -3.34 -1.03
C ILE A 98 4.56 -4.79 -1.54
N ASN A 99 5.67 -5.53 -1.44
CA ASN A 99 5.69 -6.93 -1.84
C ASN A 99 4.83 -7.82 -0.92
N GLN A 100 4.79 -7.52 0.37
CA GLN A 100 3.93 -8.23 1.32
C GLN A 100 2.44 -8.12 0.95
N LEU A 101 2.01 -6.96 0.43
CA LEU A 101 0.62 -6.78 -0.03
C LEU A 101 0.18 -7.85 -1.03
N LYS A 102 1.08 -8.40 -1.85
CA LYS A 102 0.75 -9.44 -2.83
C LYS A 102 0.27 -10.73 -2.16
N ASN A 103 0.85 -11.07 -1.01
CA ASN A 103 0.44 -12.24 -0.23
C ASN A 103 -0.85 -11.96 0.54
N ASP A 104 -0.92 -10.80 1.18
CA ASP A 104 -2.10 -10.39 1.94
C ASP A 104 -3.33 -10.26 1.03
N PHE A 105 -3.13 -9.85 -0.22
CA PHE A 105 -4.18 -9.75 -1.21
C PHE A 105 -4.80 -11.11 -1.52
N LYS A 106 -4.00 -12.18 -1.61
CA LYS A 106 -4.52 -13.55 -1.81
C LYS A 106 -5.41 -13.95 -0.63
N LEU A 107 -4.96 -13.70 0.59
CA LEU A 107 -5.74 -13.97 1.80
C LEU A 107 -7.04 -13.16 1.80
N PHE A 108 -7.00 -11.90 1.39
CA PHE A 108 -8.20 -11.08 1.23
C PHE A 108 -9.20 -11.68 0.23
N LEU A 109 -8.73 -12.19 -0.92
CA LEU A 109 -9.61 -12.86 -1.89
C LEU A 109 -10.26 -14.12 -1.29
N GLU A 110 -9.53 -14.89 -0.50
CA GLU A 110 -10.06 -16.07 0.21
C GLU A 110 -11.13 -15.68 1.24
N ILE A 111 -10.88 -14.62 2.02
CA ILE A 111 -11.86 -14.06 2.97
C ILE A 111 -13.12 -13.62 2.22
N ALA A 112 -12.97 -12.85 1.14
CA ALA A 112 -14.09 -12.39 0.33
C ALA A 112 -14.91 -13.57 -0.23
N LYS A 113 -14.24 -14.61 -0.75
CA LYS A 113 -14.94 -15.81 -1.23
C LYS A 113 -15.72 -16.51 -0.13
N SER A 114 -15.13 -16.67 1.04
CA SER A 114 -15.76 -17.33 2.19
C SER A 114 -16.98 -16.56 2.70
N GLU A 115 -16.86 -15.24 2.85
CA GLU A 115 -17.97 -14.39 3.28
C GLU A 115 -19.13 -14.39 2.26
N TRP A 116 -18.81 -14.40 0.96
CA TRP A 116 -19.82 -14.51 -0.09
C TRP A 116 -20.56 -15.84 -0.05
N GLY A 117 -19.83 -16.96 0.10
CA GLY A 117 -20.43 -18.29 0.19
C GLY A 117 -21.40 -18.43 1.36
N ARG A 118 -21.00 -17.97 2.56
CA ARG A 118 -21.84 -17.98 3.76
C ARG A 118 -23.13 -17.19 3.59
N ARG A 119 -23.08 -16.07 2.87
CA ARG A 119 -24.26 -15.26 2.58
C ARG A 119 -25.25 -16.02 1.71
N ASN A 120 -24.78 -16.64 0.64
CA ASN A 120 -25.65 -17.39 -0.28
C ASN A 120 -26.28 -18.61 0.42
N GLU A 121 -25.52 -19.31 1.28
CA GLU A 121 -26.05 -20.41 2.11
C GLU A 121 -27.15 -19.91 3.06
N SER A 122 -26.93 -18.78 3.73
CA SER A 122 -27.93 -18.21 4.65
C SER A 122 -29.18 -17.71 3.94
N GLU A 123 -29.06 -17.12 2.76
CA GLU A 123 -30.21 -16.67 1.95
C GLU A 123 -31.02 -17.88 1.47
N PHE A 124 -30.35 -18.95 1.02
CA PHE A 124 -31.01 -20.20 0.62
C PHE A 124 -31.78 -20.90 1.75
N VAL A 125 -31.22 -20.94 2.97
CA VAL A 125 -31.91 -21.52 4.14
C VAL A 125 -33.16 -20.73 4.50
N ASN A 126 -33.11 -19.39 4.44
CA ASN A 126 -34.26 -18.53 4.76
C ASN A 126 -35.38 -18.60 3.71
N GLU A 127 -35.06 -18.90 2.44
CA GLU A 127 -36.07 -19.10 1.38
C GLU A 127 -36.81 -20.45 1.49
N LEU A 128 -36.23 -21.42 2.20
CA LEU A 128 -36.80 -22.75 2.41
C LEU A 128 -37.58 -22.92 3.73
N SER A 129 -37.51 -21.93 4.62
CA SER A 129 -38.17 -21.90 5.94
C SER A 129 -39.45 -21.09 5.93
#